data_AF-G0MW37-F1
#
_entry.id   AF-G0MW37-F1
#
_cell.length_a   1.000
_cell.length_b   1.000
_cell.length_c   1.000
_cell.angle_alpha   90.00
_cell.angle_beta   90.00
_cell.angle_gamma   90.00
#
_symmetry.space_group_name_H-M   'P 1'
#
loop_
_entity.id
_entity.type
_entity.pdbx_description
1 polymer ?
#
loop_
_entity_poly.entity_id
_entity_poly.type
_entity_poly.pdbx_seq_one_letter_code
_entity_poly.pdbx_strand_id
1 'polypeptide(L)'
;MKVSHQARLLVLVFLAVGFIYVCLYMENVKYRAPATPVQKSNEKYLSFQLDPISRLGNHLFELSSLLGIARSLKRIPIIYTENKHYEKMINDSRKAMPGLMGKFVIVNGTLPSAYQKVTFNPRCCVFVNPSVLAAIDYKFLHLTGQLCAHIRKGDFLSNDFAATDEKFLKNALKYVQGKEKMKKSNIVIFGDDLKFMRNLFNDTVLSNQNLTSTPSSIHFVSQNSPSEDLIYSKKHCDLVLISAPHSTFGWWMGYVSKGNKVYYMDIRLTKDRVYKKGNLHPADYYLPHWTSLRLTEDNRTIVES
;
A
#
# COMPACT_ATOMS: atom_id res chain seq x y z
N MET A 1 -44.71 -25.55 -26.30
CA MET A 1 -45.82 -25.72 -25.33
C MET A 1 -46.42 -24.35 -25.03
N LYS A 2 -47.75 -24.19 -25.00
CA LYS A 2 -48.39 -22.96 -24.48
C LYS A 2 -48.48 -23.08 -22.96
N VAL A 3 -47.79 -22.20 -22.22
CA VAL A 3 -47.93 -22.13 -20.76
C VAL A 3 -49.34 -21.62 -20.42
N SER A 4 -50.06 -22.35 -19.57
CA SER A 4 -51.44 -22.00 -19.18
C SER A 4 -51.53 -20.59 -18.60
N HIS A 5 -52.64 -19.90 -18.90
CA HIS A 5 -52.91 -18.55 -18.36
C HIS A 5 -53.00 -18.56 -16.82
N GLN A 6 -53.43 -19.68 -16.22
CA GLN A 6 -53.42 -19.87 -14.77
C GLN A 6 -52.00 -19.97 -14.20
N ALA A 7 -51.06 -20.60 -14.89
CA ALA A 7 -49.68 -20.71 -14.42
C ALA A 7 -48.97 -19.34 -14.39
N ARG A 8 -49.27 -18.47 -15.37
CA ARG A 8 -48.81 -17.07 -15.36
C ARG A 8 -49.41 -16.28 -14.19
N LEU A 9 -50.71 -16.46 -13.92
CA LEU A 9 -51.39 -15.82 -12.79
C LEU A 9 -50.80 -16.27 -11.44
N LEU A 10 -50.52 -17.58 -11.29
CA LEU A 10 -49.94 -18.14 -10.08
C LEU A 10 -48.56 -17.56 -9.78
N VAL A 11 -47.69 -17.44 -10.79
CA VAL A 11 -46.36 -16.81 -10.66
C VAL A 11 -46.47 -15.33 -10.25
N LEU A 12 -47.41 -14.59 -10.83
CA LEU A 12 -47.65 -13.19 -10.45
C LEU A 12 -48.13 -13.06 -8.99
N VAL A 13 -49.00 -13.97 -8.52
CA VAL A 13 -49.43 -14.01 -7.11
C VAL A 13 -48.26 -14.34 -6.18
N PHE A 14 -47.42 -15.33 -6.50
CA PHE A 14 -46.23 -15.65 -5.70
C PHE A 14 -45.23 -14.48 -5.63
N LEU A 15 -45.00 -13.77 -6.73
CA LEU A 15 -44.14 -12.59 -6.76
C LEU A 15 -44.74 -11.44 -5.93
N ALA A 16 -46.05 -11.19 -6.02
CA ALA A 16 -46.73 -10.16 -5.24
C ALA A 16 -46.69 -10.46 -3.72
N VAL A 17 -46.99 -11.70 -3.32
CA VAL A 17 -46.92 -12.13 -1.91
C VAL A 17 -45.49 -12.06 -1.37
N GLY A 18 -44.50 -12.49 -2.17
CA GLY A 18 -43.09 -12.35 -1.83
C GLY A 18 -42.66 -10.89 -1.64
N PHE A 19 -43.10 -9.99 -2.52
CA PHE A 19 -42.80 -8.56 -2.43
C PHE A 19 -43.46 -7.92 -1.19
N ILE A 20 -44.72 -8.24 -0.90
CA ILE A 20 -45.42 -7.79 0.31
C ILE A 20 -44.72 -8.29 1.58
N TYR A 21 -44.28 -9.55 1.60
CA TYR A 21 -43.52 -10.11 2.73
C TYR A 21 -42.18 -9.38 2.93
N VAL A 22 -41.47 -9.04 1.85
CA VAL A 22 -40.24 -8.23 1.91
C VAL A 22 -40.53 -6.80 2.40
N CYS A 23 -41.59 -6.14 1.93
CA CYS A 23 -41.99 -4.81 2.42
C CYS A 23 -42.29 -4.84 3.93
N LEU A 24 -43.13 -5.77 4.40
CA LEU A 24 -43.47 -5.92 5.81
C LEU A 24 -42.27 -6.30 6.68
N TYR A 25 -41.32 -7.08 6.14
CA TYR A 25 -40.05 -7.36 6.81
C TYR A 25 -39.21 -6.08 6.97
N MET A 26 -39.08 -5.28 5.91
CA MET A 26 -38.32 -4.02 5.92
C MET A 26 -38.93 -2.96 6.85
N GLU A 27 -40.26 -2.86 6.92
CA GLU A 27 -40.96 -1.94 7.85
C GLU A 27 -40.79 -2.34 9.33
N ASN A 28 -40.66 -3.64 9.62
CA ASN A 28 -40.45 -4.13 10.98
C ASN A 28 -39.00 -4.05 11.46
N VAL A 29 -38.04 -3.77 10.57
CA VAL A 29 -36.66 -3.41 10.97
C VAL A 29 -36.66 -1.98 11.51
N LYS A 30 -37.09 -1.81 12.76
CA LYS A 30 -36.82 -0.61 13.55
C LYS A 30 -35.31 -0.47 13.72
N TYR A 31 -34.68 0.26 12.79
CA TYR A 31 -33.25 0.55 12.80
C TYR A 31 -32.91 1.37 14.05
N ARG A 32 -32.53 0.67 15.11
CA ARG A 32 -32.04 1.26 16.35
C ARG A 32 -30.68 1.88 16.01
N ALA A 33 -30.66 3.19 15.79
CA ALA A 33 -29.44 3.92 15.46
C ALA A 33 -28.33 3.53 16.46
N PRO A 34 -27.13 3.15 15.98
CA PRO A 34 -26.04 2.75 16.86
C PRO A 34 -25.76 3.90 17.84
N ALA A 35 -25.67 3.57 19.13
CA ALA A 35 -25.47 4.58 20.17
C ALA A 35 -24.22 5.41 19.84
N THR A 36 -24.40 6.73 19.70
CA THR A 36 -23.31 7.65 19.41
C THR A 36 -22.24 7.50 20.50
N PRO A 37 -20.96 7.27 20.13
CA PRO A 37 -19.88 7.30 21.10
C PRO A 37 -19.92 8.65 21.81
N VAL A 38 -20.00 8.64 23.15
CA VAL A 38 -20.19 9.87 23.93
C VAL A 38 -18.93 10.74 23.83
N GLN A 39 -18.93 11.64 22.86
CA GLN A 39 -17.92 12.67 22.69
C GLN A 39 -17.91 13.54 23.95
N LYS A 40 -16.81 13.46 24.72
CA LYS A 40 -16.62 14.33 25.87
C LYS A 40 -16.48 15.77 25.37
N SER A 41 -17.25 16.69 25.96
CA SER A 41 -17.44 18.07 25.49
C SER A 41 -16.15 18.87 25.25
N ASN A 42 -15.04 18.45 25.83
CA ASN A 42 -13.77 19.18 25.83
C ASN A 42 -12.75 18.61 24.82
N GLU A 43 -13.06 17.51 24.13
CA GLU A 43 -12.19 16.90 23.12
C GLU A 43 -12.40 17.51 21.72
N LYS A 44 -11.34 17.47 20.91
CA LYS A 44 -11.28 18.12 19.59
C LYS A 44 -10.78 17.11 18.54
N TYR A 45 -11.50 16.97 17.43
CA TYR A 45 -11.26 15.91 16.43
C TYR A 45 -10.95 16.44 15.02
N LEU A 46 -10.12 15.73 14.24
CA LEU A 46 -9.87 15.99 12.82
C LEU A 46 -10.20 14.78 11.96
N SER A 47 -11.02 14.96 10.93
CA SER A 47 -11.17 13.98 9.84
C SER A 47 -10.71 14.59 8.52
N PHE A 48 -10.41 13.73 7.55
CA PHE A 48 -10.47 14.05 6.13
C PHE A 48 -11.63 13.29 5.50
N GLN A 49 -12.11 13.76 4.35
CA GLN A 49 -12.70 12.89 3.36
C GLN A 49 -11.53 12.11 2.74
N LEU A 50 -11.48 10.80 3.00
CA LEU A 50 -10.43 9.90 2.48
C LEU A 50 -10.88 9.33 1.12
N ASP A 51 -9.96 8.82 0.32
CA ASP A 51 -10.28 7.97 -0.84
C ASP A 51 -10.11 6.47 -0.48
N PRO A 52 -11.17 5.80 0.03
CA PRO A 52 -11.14 4.38 0.38
C PRO A 52 -11.18 3.43 -0.83
N ILE A 53 -11.29 3.96 -2.05
CA ILE A 53 -11.26 3.18 -3.31
C ILE A 53 -9.82 3.08 -3.82
N SER A 54 -8.92 3.96 -3.35
CA SER A 54 -7.51 3.98 -3.71
C SER A 54 -6.73 2.73 -3.24
N ARG A 55 -5.43 2.68 -3.57
CA ARG A 55 -4.54 1.58 -3.17
C ARG A 55 -3.77 1.94 -1.89
N LEU A 56 -3.33 0.91 -1.15
CA LEU A 56 -2.69 1.02 0.18
C LEU A 56 -1.62 2.13 0.32
N GLY A 57 -0.82 2.40 -0.71
CA GLY A 57 0.15 3.50 -0.67
C GLY A 57 -0.49 4.90 -0.49
N ASN A 58 -1.64 5.15 -1.14
CA ASN A 58 -2.40 6.39 -1.00
C ASN A 58 -3.06 6.45 0.38
N HIS A 59 -3.75 5.38 0.80
CA HIS A 59 -4.31 5.28 2.16
C HIS A 59 -3.27 5.62 3.23
N LEU A 60 -2.05 5.07 3.14
CA LEU A 60 -0.97 5.36 4.09
C LEU A 60 -0.46 6.80 4.03
N PHE A 61 -0.45 7.45 2.85
CA PHE A 61 -0.17 8.89 2.72
C PHE A 61 -1.27 9.76 3.33
N GLU A 62 -2.54 9.50 3.03
CA GLU A 62 -3.68 10.25 3.55
C GLU A 62 -3.79 10.10 5.07
N LEU A 63 -3.65 8.88 5.59
CA LEU A 63 -3.61 8.61 7.03
C LEU A 63 -2.39 9.27 7.71
N SER A 64 -1.19 9.15 7.13
CA SER A 64 0.00 9.79 7.73
C SER A 64 -0.10 11.32 7.71
N SER A 65 -0.67 11.89 6.64
CA SER A 65 -0.97 13.32 6.53
C SER A 65 -2.04 13.75 7.55
N LEU A 66 -3.13 12.98 7.69
CA LEU A 66 -4.18 13.22 8.67
C LEU A 66 -3.62 13.14 10.10
N LEU A 67 -2.75 12.18 10.40
CA LEU A 67 -2.09 12.09 11.70
C LEU A 67 -1.09 13.22 11.93
N GLY A 68 -0.30 13.63 10.93
CA GLY A 68 0.65 14.74 11.04
C GLY A 68 -0.06 16.08 11.24
N ILE A 69 -1.11 16.34 10.46
CA ILE A 69 -1.91 17.56 10.51
C ILE A 69 -2.79 17.55 11.78
N ALA A 70 -3.34 16.42 12.21
CA ALA A 70 -3.99 16.30 13.53
C ALA A 70 -2.98 16.53 14.67
N ARG A 71 -1.76 16.00 14.56
CA ARG A 71 -0.63 16.31 15.46
C ARG A 71 -0.15 17.76 15.40
N SER A 72 -0.70 18.59 14.51
CA SER A 72 -0.53 20.05 14.51
C SER A 72 -1.75 20.82 15.04
N LEU A 73 -2.96 20.23 15.19
CA LEU A 73 -4.24 20.97 15.30
C LEU A 73 -5.20 20.81 16.56
N LYS A 74 -4.67 20.55 17.76
CA LYS A 74 -5.14 20.01 19.07
C LYS A 74 -6.17 18.91 18.89
N ARG A 75 -5.80 17.94 18.06
CA ARG A 75 -6.72 17.03 17.42
C ARG A 75 -6.36 15.57 17.58
N ILE A 76 -7.33 14.82 18.08
CA ILE A 76 -7.44 13.38 17.91
C ILE A 76 -7.90 13.15 16.46
N PRO A 77 -7.14 12.46 15.60
CA PRO A 77 -7.63 12.16 14.26
C PRO A 77 -8.76 11.14 14.35
N ILE A 78 -9.84 11.37 13.60
CA ILE A 78 -11.06 10.57 13.59
C ILE A 78 -11.38 10.16 12.15
N ILE A 79 -11.80 8.91 11.96
CA ILE A 79 -12.20 8.35 10.68
C ILE A 79 -13.68 7.95 10.79
N TYR A 80 -14.48 8.44 9.86
CA TYR A 80 -15.88 8.08 9.72
C TYR A 80 -16.01 6.91 8.75
N THR A 81 -16.66 5.82 9.19
CA THR A 81 -16.87 4.60 8.39
C THR A 81 -18.25 4.64 7.74
N GLU A 82 -18.28 5.10 6.49
CA GLU A 82 -19.52 5.33 5.74
C GLU A 82 -19.97 4.12 4.90
N ASN A 83 -19.04 3.25 4.48
CA ASN A 83 -19.31 2.11 3.59
C ASN A 83 -18.22 1.03 3.65
N LYS A 84 -18.43 -0.09 2.94
CA LYS A 84 -17.52 -1.25 2.90
C LYS A 84 -16.11 -0.96 2.35
N HIS A 85 -15.93 0.09 1.55
CA HIS A 85 -14.60 0.49 1.09
C HIS A 85 -13.79 1.07 2.25
N TYR A 86 -14.40 1.89 3.12
CA TYR A 86 -13.76 2.36 4.35
C TYR A 86 -13.35 1.19 5.27
N GLU A 87 -14.21 0.18 5.42
CA GLU A 87 -13.87 -1.04 6.19
C GLU A 87 -12.63 -1.73 5.62
N LYS A 88 -12.57 -1.91 4.29
CA LYS A 88 -11.41 -2.51 3.59
C LYS A 88 -10.15 -1.66 3.77
N MET A 89 -10.21 -0.36 3.50
CA MET A 89 -9.09 0.58 3.70
C MET A 89 -8.53 0.49 5.12
N ILE A 90 -9.41 0.50 6.13
CA ILE A 90 -9.05 0.41 7.55
C ILE A 90 -8.42 -0.94 7.88
N ASN A 91 -8.94 -2.05 7.36
CA ASN A 91 -8.40 -3.38 7.61
C ASN A 91 -7.02 -3.59 6.93
N ASP A 92 -6.87 -3.22 5.67
CA ASP A 92 -5.60 -3.29 4.93
C ASP A 92 -4.52 -2.44 5.60
N SER A 93 -4.88 -1.22 6.03
CA SER A 93 -3.99 -0.28 6.72
C SER A 93 -3.67 -0.74 8.15
N ARG A 94 -4.61 -1.36 8.86
CA ARG A 94 -4.37 -1.96 10.19
C ARG A 94 -3.46 -3.18 10.10
N LYS A 95 -3.56 -3.98 9.02
CA LYS A 95 -2.65 -5.09 8.73
C LYS A 95 -1.22 -4.58 8.44
N ALA A 96 -1.08 -3.52 7.62
CA ALA A 96 0.22 -2.98 7.23
C ALA A 96 0.91 -2.16 8.35
N MET A 97 0.17 -1.26 9.01
CA MET A 97 0.68 -0.34 10.02
C MET A 97 -0.28 -0.24 11.23
N PRO A 98 -0.37 -1.27 12.09
CA PRO A 98 -1.25 -1.25 13.25
C PRO A 98 -0.94 -0.09 14.22
N GLY A 99 0.34 0.28 14.34
CA GLY A 99 0.78 1.42 15.17
C GLY A 99 0.43 2.81 14.61
N LEU A 100 0.13 2.92 13.31
CA LEU A 100 -0.45 4.11 12.68
C LEU A 100 -1.96 4.14 12.98
N MET A 101 -2.67 3.05 12.65
CA MET A 101 -4.12 2.95 12.87
C MET A 101 -4.52 3.09 14.35
N GLY A 102 -3.69 2.63 15.29
CA GLY A 102 -3.86 2.82 16.73
C GLY A 102 -3.66 4.27 17.23
N LYS A 103 -3.67 5.27 16.35
CA LYS A 103 -3.72 6.70 16.68
C LYS A 103 -5.04 7.38 16.27
N PHE A 104 -5.95 6.66 15.61
CA PHE A 104 -7.22 7.16 15.13
C PHE A 104 -8.38 6.66 15.98
N VAL A 105 -9.37 7.52 16.21
CA VAL A 105 -10.71 7.09 16.61
C VAL A 105 -11.48 6.71 15.35
N ILE A 106 -12.24 5.61 15.38
CA ILE A 106 -13.04 5.14 14.24
C ILE A 106 -14.51 5.12 14.67
N VAL A 107 -15.39 5.74 13.88
CA VAL A 107 -16.82 5.88 14.19
C VAL A 107 -17.67 5.51 12.98
N ASN A 108 -18.56 4.52 13.14
CA ASN A 108 -19.61 4.22 12.17
C ASN A 108 -20.66 5.35 12.20
N GLY A 109 -20.76 6.14 11.14
CA GLY A 109 -21.65 7.30 11.05
C GLY A 109 -21.05 8.46 10.26
N THR A 110 -21.75 9.59 10.22
CA THR A 110 -21.38 10.80 9.45
C THR A 110 -20.99 11.98 10.35
N LEU A 111 -20.47 13.05 9.74
CA LEU A 111 -19.89 14.23 10.39
C LEU A 111 -20.91 15.09 11.20
N PRO A 112 -20.61 15.45 12.47
CA PRO A 112 -21.31 16.51 13.20
C PRO A 112 -20.85 17.92 12.78
N SER A 113 -21.69 18.93 13.01
CA SER A 113 -21.71 20.19 12.26
C SER A 113 -20.81 21.36 12.73
N ALA A 114 -19.85 21.18 13.65
CA ALA A 114 -18.97 22.28 14.12
C ALA A 114 -17.56 21.83 14.62
N TYR A 115 -16.46 22.57 14.31
CA TYR A 115 -15.07 22.21 14.72
C TYR A 115 -13.97 23.33 14.65
N GLN A 116 -12.94 23.35 15.56
CA GLN A 116 -11.85 24.41 15.68
C GLN A 116 -10.56 24.00 16.51
N LYS A 117 -9.29 24.47 16.22
CA LYS A 117 -7.89 23.84 16.38
C LYS A 117 -7.07 24.06 17.75
N VAL A 118 -5.73 23.93 18.12
CA VAL A 118 -4.29 23.75 17.58
C VAL A 118 -3.23 22.96 18.54
N THR A 119 -2.32 22.00 18.15
CA THR A 119 -1.75 20.77 18.92
C THR A 119 -0.36 20.83 19.63
N PHE A 120 -0.25 20.16 20.82
CA PHE A 120 0.72 19.10 21.27
C PHE A 120 0.31 18.65 22.69
N ASN A 121 0.31 17.39 23.20
CA ASN A 121 0.93 16.05 22.96
C ASN A 121 2.29 15.76 23.67
N PRO A 122 2.32 15.18 24.89
CA PRO A 122 3.54 15.17 25.72
C PRO A 122 4.38 13.87 25.80
N ARG A 123 3.98 12.68 25.30
CA ARG A 123 4.85 11.47 25.21
C ARG A 123 4.18 10.28 24.48
N CYS A 124 4.97 9.53 23.69
CA CYS A 124 4.65 8.14 23.30
C CYS A 124 5.88 7.42 22.71
N CYS A 125 6.64 6.70 23.55
CA CYS A 125 7.65 5.71 23.15
C CYS A 125 7.96 4.80 24.35
N VAL A 126 7.50 3.55 24.31
CA VAL A 126 8.06 2.44 25.10
C VAL A 126 8.42 1.34 24.10
N PHE A 127 9.72 1.12 23.96
CA PHE A 127 10.30 0.07 23.13
C PHE A 127 10.34 -1.23 23.95
N VAL A 128 9.86 -2.33 23.36
CA VAL A 128 9.98 -3.66 24.00
C VAL A 128 11.39 -4.18 23.75
N ASN A 129 12.07 -4.55 24.82
CA ASN A 129 13.50 -4.89 24.79
C ASN A 129 13.76 -6.21 24.00
N PRO A 130 14.70 -6.23 23.04
CA PRO A 130 15.14 -7.43 22.32
C PRO A 130 15.74 -8.56 23.16
N SER A 131 15.83 -8.45 24.49
CA SER A 131 16.25 -9.55 25.40
C SER A 131 15.47 -10.87 25.20
N VAL A 132 14.29 -10.84 24.58
CA VAL A 132 13.58 -12.05 24.11
C VAL A 132 14.34 -12.87 23.06
N LEU A 133 15.43 -12.34 22.49
CA LEU A 133 16.35 -13.03 21.57
C LEU A 133 17.60 -13.59 22.27
N ALA A 134 17.77 -13.37 23.58
CA ALA A 134 18.98 -13.76 24.33
C ALA A 134 19.11 -15.29 24.57
N ALA A 135 18.17 -16.09 24.07
CA ALA A 135 18.14 -17.55 24.21
C ALA A 135 18.62 -18.30 22.95
N ILE A 136 19.39 -17.64 22.06
CA ILE A 136 19.93 -18.22 20.83
C ILE A 136 21.46 -18.00 20.80
N ASP A 137 22.23 -19.03 21.16
CA ASP A 137 23.69 -19.01 21.08
C ASP A 137 24.18 -19.58 19.74
N TYR A 138 24.64 -18.69 18.85
CA TYR A 138 25.47 -19.05 17.69
C TYR A 138 26.50 -17.95 17.41
N LYS A 139 27.76 -18.37 17.24
CA LYS A 139 28.94 -17.50 17.41
C LYS A 139 29.27 -16.55 16.24
N PHE A 140 28.65 -16.74 15.08
CA PHE A 140 28.78 -15.86 13.91
C PHE A 140 27.49 -15.83 13.08
N LEU A 141 27.08 -14.66 12.60
CA LEU A 141 25.96 -14.48 11.68
C LEU A 141 26.41 -13.70 10.44
N HIS A 142 26.38 -14.34 9.27
CA HIS A 142 26.69 -13.70 8.00
C HIS A 142 25.41 -13.25 7.29
N LEU A 143 25.23 -11.94 7.12
CA LEU A 143 24.07 -11.37 6.43
C LEU A 143 24.33 -11.23 4.93
N THR A 144 23.72 -12.10 4.12
CA THR A 144 23.59 -11.89 2.68
C THR A 144 22.57 -10.78 2.42
N GLY A 145 23.05 -9.62 1.95
CA GLY A 145 22.18 -8.45 1.74
C GLY A 145 21.11 -8.70 0.68
N GLN A 146 19.85 -8.38 0.99
CA GLN A 146 18.71 -8.67 0.09
C GLN A 146 18.27 -7.42 -0.69
N LEU A 147 18.26 -7.55 -2.01
CA LEU A 147 17.86 -6.52 -2.95
C LEU A 147 16.36 -6.66 -3.26
N CYS A 148 15.64 -5.55 -3.30
CA CYS A 148 14.21 -5.55 -3.55
C CYS A 148 13.84 -4.61 -4.69
N ALA A 149 13.02 -5.08 -5.64
CA ALA A 149 12.62 -4.35 -6.83
C ALA A 149 11.11 -4.13 -6.82
N HIS A 150 10.68 -2.88 -6.71
CA HIS A 150 9.28 -2.50 -6.82
C HIS A 150 8.92 -2.12 -8.26
N ILE A 151 7.89 -2.77 -8.79
CA ILE A 151 7.36 -2.69 -10.14
C ILE A 151 5.90 -2.23 -10.09
N ARG A 152 5.50 -1.35 -11.02
CA ARG A 152 4.09 -1.00 -11.21
C ARG A 152 3.79 -0.91 -12.70
N LYS A 153 2.76 -1.61 -13.17
CA LYS A 153 2.48 -1.70 -14.61
C LYS A 153 1.00 -1.60 -15.00
N GLY A 154 0.12 -2.38 -14.38
CA GLY A 154 -1.22 -2.68 -14.90
C GLY A 154 -2.09 -1.44 -15.16
N ASP A 155 -2.55 -0.78 -14.10
CA ASP A 155 -3.32 0.47 -14.20
C ASP A 155 -2.46 1.71 -14.49
N PHE A 156 -1.13 1.59 -14.43
CA PHE A 156 -0.21 2.68 -14.80
C PHE A 156 -0.16 2.87 -16.32
N LEU A 157 -0.15 1.77 -17.09
CA LEU A 157 -0.25 1.80 -18.55
C LEU A 157 -1.57 2.40 -19.04
N SER A 158 -2.69 2.13 -18.37
CA SER A 158 -4.01 2.62 -18.78
C SER A 158 -4.31 4.07 -18.39
N ASN A 159 -3.41 4.75 -17.66
CA ASN A 159 -3.61 6.10 -17.13
C ASN A 159 -2.50 7.10 -17.51
N ASP A 160 -1.63 6.75 -18.46
CA ASP A 160 -0.46 7.55 -18.88
C ASP A 160 0.52 7.87 -17.73
N PHE A 161 0.64 6.96 -16.75
CA PHE A 161 1.62 7.07 -15.67
C PHE A 161 2.93 6.38 -16.04
N ALA A 162 4.02 6.71 -15.33
CA ALA A 162 5.31 6.06 -15.49
C ALA A 162 5.31 4.60 -14.99
N ALA A 163 4.75 3.70 -15.81
CA ALA A 163 4.84 2.26 -15.65
C ALA A 163 6.30 1.77 -15.79
N THR A 164 6.63 0.68 -15.11
CA THR A 164 7.95 0.03 -15.19
C THR A 164 8.28 -0.39 -16.63
N ASP A 165 9.41 0.11 -17.12
CA ASP A 165 10.10 -0.41 -18.29
C ASP A 165 11.07 -1.55 -17.92
N GLU A 166 11.14 -2.56 -18.79
CA GLU A 166 11.95 -3.76 -18.58
C GLU A 166 13.45 -3.48 -18.71
N LYS A 167 13.84 -2.64 -19.68
CA LYS A 167 15.23 -2.33 -20.01
C LYS A 167 15.85 -1.47 -18.92
N PHE A 168 15.11 -0.45 -18.47
CA PHE A 168 15.44 0.33 -17.28
C PHE A 168 15.67 -0.58 -16.08
N LEU A 169 14.69 -1.44 -15.74
CA LEU A 169 14.75 -2.31 -14.57
C LEU A 169 15.97 -3.24 -14.59
N LYS A 170 16.21 -3.95 -15.69
CA LYS A 170 17.33 -4.90 -15.82
C LYS A 170 18.69 -4.20 -15.71
N ASN A 171 18.84 -3.04 -16.34
CA ASN A 171 20.09 -2.29 -16.30
C ASN A 171 20.31 -1.61 -14.93
N ALA A 172 19.24 -1.13 -14.28
CA ALA A 172 19.31 -0.49 -12.97
C ALA A 172 19.68 -1.49 -11.87
N LEU A 173 19.12 -2.71 -11.89
CA LEU A 173 19.52 -3.77 -10.96
C LEU A 173 21.01 -4.11 -11.08
N LYS A 174 21.51 -4.28 -12.32
CA LYS A 174 22.94 -4.52 -12.59
C LYS A 174 23.83 -3.36 -12.11
N TYR A 175 23.42 -2.11 -12.37
CA TYR A 175 24.15 -0.92 -11.91
C TYR A 175 24.24 -0.87 -10.38
N VAL A 176 23.11 -1.04 -9.68
CA VAL A 176 23.05 -0.98 -8.22
C VAL A 176 23.89 -2.10 -7.59
N GLN A 177 23.76 -3.35 -8.06
CA GLN A 177 24.58 -4.47 -7.58
C GLN A 177 26.09 -4.20 -7.72
N GLY A 178 26.51 -3.58 -8.83
CA GLY A 178 27.89 -3.17 -9.06
C GLY A 178 28.36 -2.06 -8.12
N LYS A 179 27.60 -0.95 -8.03
CA LYS A 179 27.92 0.21 -7.18
C LYS A 179 28.02 -0.17 -5.69
N GLU A 180 27.10 -1.01 -5.23
CA GLU A 180 27.02 -1.49 -3.85
C GLU A 180 27.93 -2.71 -3.57
N LYS A 181 28.70 -3.17 -4.57
CA LYS A 181 29.64 -4.31 -4.49
C LYS A 181 28.99 -5.61 -3.98
N MET A 182 27.71 -5.82 -4.31
CA MET A 182 26.86 -6.90 -3.80
C MET A 182 27.27 -8.26 -4.38
N LYS A 183 27.96 -9.08 -3.58
CA LYS A 183 28.35 -10.46 -3.96
C LYS A 183 27.13 -11.40 -3.94
N LYS A 184 26.49 -11.56 -5.10
CA LYS A 184 25.35 -12.47 -5.37
C LYS A 184 24.20 -12.32 -4.36
N SER A 185 23.52 -11.18 -4.41
CA SER A 185 22.30 -10.93 -3.63
C SER A 185 21.05 -11.53 -4.27
N ASN A 186 20.17 -12.07 -3.42
CA ASN A 186 18.81 -12.43 -3.81
C ASN A 186 18.01 -11.15 -4.11
N ILE A 187 17.30 -11.15 -5.25
CA ILE A 187 16.42 -10.08 -5.70
C ILE A 187 14.97 -10.52 -5.47
N VAL A 188 14.22 -9.79 -4.65
CA VAL A 188 12.77 -9.98 -4.50
C VAL A 188 12.02 -8.92 -5.29
N ILE A 189 11.12 -9.38 -6.15
CA ILE A 189 10.38 -8.58 -7.11
C ILE A 189 8.94 -8.46 -6.62
N PHE A 190 8.47 -7.22 -6.47
CA PHE A 190 7.15 -6.86 -5.98
C PHE A 190 6.42 -6.03 -7.02
N GLY A 191 5.12 -6.29 -7.25
CA GLY A 191 4.34 -5.53 -8.22
C GLY A 191 2.98 -6.13 -8.52
N ASP A 192 2.29 -5.56 -9.51
CA ASP A 192 0.88 -5.84 -9.81
C ASP A 192 0.63 -6.66 -11.08
N ASP A 193 1.65 -6.88 -11.92
CA ASP A 193 1.57 -7.69 -13.14
C ASP A 193 2.42 -8.95 -13.01
N LEU A 194 1.83 -10.02 -12.48
CA LEU A 194 2.50 -11.31 -12.27
C LEU A 194 3.01 -11.94 -13.59
N LYS A 195 2.35 -11.68 -14.73
CA LYS A 195 2.77 -12.21 -16.03
C LYS A 195 4.04 -11.50 -16.53
N PHE A 196 4.09 -10.18 -16.41
CA PHE A 196 5.30 -9.41 -16.68
C PHE A 196 6.43 -9.80 -15.73
N MET A 197 6.18 -9.81 -14.42
CA MET A 197 7.19 -10.11 -13.41
C MET A 197 7.82 -11.50 -13.58
N ARG A 198 7.02 -12.54 -13.87
CA ARG A 198 7.50 -13.90 -14.12
C ARG A 198 8.42 -14.01 -15.35
N ASN A 199 8.22 -13.15 -16.34
CA ASN A 199 8.93 -13.19 -17.61
C ASN A 199 10.20 -12.31 -17.63
N LEU A 200 10.53 -11.62 -16.53
CA LEU A 200 11.72 -10.76 -16.46
C LEU A 200 13.02 -11.56 -16.54
N PHE A 201 13.14 -12.67 -15.81
CA PHE A 201 14.37 -13.45 -15.71
C PHE A 201 14.10 -14.94 -15.89
N ASN A 202 14.99 -15.64 -16.59
CA ASN A 202 14.79 -17.06 -16.93
C ASN A 202 14.80 -17.98 -15.70
N ASP A 203 15.45 -17.58 -14.61
CA ASP A 203 15.52 -18.29 -13.34
C ASP A 203 14.43 -17.86 -12.33
N THR A 204 13.41 -17.09 -12.75
CA THR A 204 12.39 -16.55 -11.82
C THR A 204 11.61 -17.64 -11.08
N VAL A 205 11.67 -17.60 -9.74
CA VAL A 205 10.91 -18.45 -8.81
C VAL A 205 9.75 -17.68 -8.21
N LEU A 206 8.58 -18.31 -8.07
CA LEU A 206 7.40 -17.68 -7.46
C LEU A 206 7.32 -17.99 -5.96
N SER A 207 6.88 -17.04 -5.13
CA SER A 207 6.88 -17.19 -3.65
C SER A 207 5.96 -18.30 -3.10
N ASN A 208 5.04 -18.83 -3.92
CA ASN A 208 4.15 -19.95 -3.62
C ASN A 208 4.46 -21.22 -4.43
N GLN A 209 5.61 -21.27 -5.10
CA GLN A 209 6.03 -22.44 -5.87
C GLN A 209 6.47 -23.56 -4.94
N ASN A 210 5.87 -24.75 -5.06
CA ASN A 210 6.36 -25.94 -4.37
C ASN A 210 7.74 -26.33 -4.94
N LEU A 211 8.77 -26.18 -4.12
CA LEU A 211 10.17 -26.45 -4.47
C LEU A 211 10.62 -27.72 -3.76
N THR A 212 11.02 -28.73 -4.53
CA THR A 212 11.52 -30.01 -4.02
C THR A 212 12.99 -29.96 -3.57
N SER A 213 13.69 -28.86 -3.89
CA SER A 213 15.06 -28.57 -3.49
C SER A 213 15.30 -27.07 -3.41
N THR A 214 16.36 -26.64 -2.71
CA THR A 214 16.71 -25.22 -2.60
C THR A 214 17.07 -24.65 -3.98
N PRO A 215 16.36 -23.63 -4.50
CA PRO A 215 16.61 -23.13 -5.84
C PRO A 215 17.97 -22.41 -5.93
N SER A 216 18.67 -22.62 -7.04
CA SER A 216 19.91 -21.90 -7.38
C SER A 216 19.68 -20.48 -7.91
N SER A 217 18.41 -20.14 -8.16
CA SER A 217 17.88 -18.83 -8.57
C SER A 217 18.29 -17.71 -7.63
N ILE A 218 18.39 -16.49 -8.17
CA ILE A 218 18.48 -15.26 -7.39
C ILE A 218 17.27 -14.34 -7.60
N HIS A 219 16.28 -14.72 -8.40
CA HIS A 219 15.13 -13.88 -8.74
C HIS A 219 13.82 -14.48 -8.20
N PHE A 220 13.22 -13.82 -7.21
CA PHE A 220 12.03 -14.29 -6.51
C PHE A 220 10.88 -13.30 -6.70
N VAL A 221 9.71 -13.74 -7.18
CA VAL A 221 8.52 -12.88 -7.34
C VAL A 221 7.54 -13.11 -6.20
N SER A 222 7.16 -12.03 -5.51
CA SER A 222 6.12 -12.05 -4.48
C SER A 222 4.73 -12.28 -5.09
N GLN A 223 3.91 -13.04 -4.37
CA GLN A 223 2.46 -13.14 -4.54
C GLN A 223 1.71 -12.87 -3.22
N ASN A 224 2.33 -12.16 -2.27
CA ASN A 224 1.68 -11.82 -1.00
C ASN A 224 0.66 -10.68 -1.19
N SER A 225 -0.08 -10.33 -0.13
CA SER A 225 -0.85 -9.09 -0.13
C SER A 225 0.06 -7.85 0.03
N PRO A 226 -0.32 -6.66 -0.48
CA PRO A 226 0.49 -5.45 -0.36
C PRO A 226 0.89 -5.08 1.08
N SER A 227 0.06 -5.41 2.07
CA SER A 227 0.37 -5.21 3.49
C SER A 227 1.50 -6.14 3.98
N GLU A 228 1.59 -7.36 3.46
CA GLU A 228 2.67 -8.31 3.78
C GLU A 228 3.97 -7.93 3.09
N ASP A 229 3.94 -7.42 1.84
CA ASP A 229 5.13 -6.96 1.13
C ASP A 229 5.79 -5.74 1.80
N LEU A 230 5.00 -4.83 2.39
CA LEU A 230 5.55 -3.74 3.22
C LEU A 230 6.19 -4.27 4.52
N ILE A 231 5.59 -5.28 5.14
CA ILE A 231 6.16 -5.95 6.33
C ILE A 231 7.44 -6.71 5.97
N TYR A 232 7.48 -7.34 4.79
CA TYR A 232 8.67 -8.00 4.26
C TYR A 232 9.79 -6.99 4.02
N SER A 233 9.50 -5.88 3.33
CA SER A 233 10.48 -4.82 3.07
C SER A 233 11.11 -4.30 4.37
N LYS A 234 10.27 -4.02 5.36
CA LYS A 234 10.71 -3.57 6.69
C LYS A 234 11.60 -4.55 7.44
N LYS A 235 11.46 -5.85 7.22
CA LYS A 235 12.23 -6.89 7.90
C LYS A 235 13.48 -7.35 7.14
N HIS A 236 13.46 -7.25 5.81
CA HIS A 236 14.38 -8.00 4.95
C HIS A 236 15.09 -7.16 3.87
N CYS A 237 14.44 -6.14 3.29
CA CYS A 237 15.02 -5.39 2.18
C CYS A 237 16.12 -4.41 2.64
N ASP A 238 17.38 -4.77 2.44
CA ASP A 238 18.54 -3.92 2.69
C ASP A 238 18.64 -2.77 1.67
N LEU A 239 18.07 -2.95 0.47
CA LEU A 239 18.03 -1.94 -0.58
C LEU A 239 16.75 -2.09 -1.41
N VAL A 240 16.09 -0.98 -1.75
CA VAL A 240 14.91 -0.95 -2.63
C VAL A 240 15.19 -0.16 -3.92
N LEU A 241 14.86 -0.76 -5.07
CA LEU A 241 14.80 -0.10 -6.38
C LEU A 241 13.34 0.17 -6.75
N ILE A 242 12.96 1.44 -6.91
CA ILE A 242 11.62 1.87 -7.36
C ILE A 242 11.66 2.10 -8.87
N SER A 243 11.20 1.11 -9.65
CA SER A 243 11.21 1.15 -11.12
C SER A 243 9.97 1.79 -11.77
N ALA A 244 8.96 2.15 -10.96
CA ALA A 244 7.79 2.92 -11.36
C ALA A 244 7.67 4.15 -10.45
N PRO A 245 8.18 5.32 -10.86
CA PRO A 245 8.53 6.40 -9.94
C PRO A 245 7.34 7.02 -9.23
N HIS A 246 6.23 7.20 -9.93
CA HIS A 246 4.97 7.75 -9.42
C HIS A 246 4.21 6.74 -8.50
N SER A 247 4.80 5.59 -8.16
CA SER A 247 4.15 4.63 -7.26
C SER A 247 4.27 5.04 -5.79
N THR A 248 3.16 5.44 -5.19
CA THR A 248 3.04 5.68 -3.74
C THR A 248 3.32 4.44 -2.91
N PHE A 249 2.96 3.25 -3.40
CA PHE A 249 3.29 1.98 -2.75
C PHE A 249 4.79 1.67 -2.82
N GLY A 250 5.43 1.92 -3.97
CA GLY A 250 6.89 1.84 -4.10
C GLY A 250 7.62 2.81 -3.18
N TRP A 251 7.12 4.04 -3.04
CA TRP A 251 7.62 5.03 -2.08
C TRP A 251 7.55 4.49 -0.64
N TRP A 252 6.39 4.02 -0.20
CA TRP A 252 6.24 3.45 1.14
C TRP A 252 7.12 2.21 1.35
N MET A 253 7.28 1.36 0.34
CA MET A 253 8.16 0.19 0.39
C MET A 253 9.63 0.57 0.59
N GLY A 254 10.09 1.65 -0.06
CA GLY A 254 11.42 2.23 0.17
C GLY A 254 11.55 2.84 1.56
N TYR A 255 10.59 3.67 1.97
CA TYR A 255 10.58 4.38 3.25
C TYR A 255 10.60 3.46 4.48
N VAL A 256 9.88 2.33 4.44
CA VAL A 256 9.86 1.37 5.56
C VAL A 256 11.01 0.36 5.54
N SER A 257 11.80 0.30 4.45
CA SER A 257 12.78 -0.77 4.21
C SER A 257 13.83 -0.88 5.32
N LYS A 258 14.26 -2.12 5.62
CA LYS A 258 15.25 -2.44 6.65
C LYS A 258 16.52 -1.57 6.55
N GLY A 259 17.01 -1.33 5.33
CA GLY A 259 18.23 -0.53 5.10
C GLY A 259 18.00 0.97 4.84
N ASN A 260 16.77 1.42 4.58
CA ASN A 260 16.44 2.79 4.13
C ASN A 260 17.33 3.31 2.97
N LYS A 261 17.83 2.39 2.13
CA LYS A 261 18.65 2.72 0.96
C LYS A 261 17.83 2.51 -0.30
N VAL A 262 17.49 3.61 -0.97
CA VAL A 262 16.51 3.62 -2.06
C VAL A 262 17.11 4.25 -3.30
N TYR A 263 17.05 3.50 -4.40
CA TYR A 263 17.29 3.98 -5.76
C TYR A 263 15.95 4.05 -6.50
N TYR A 264 15.73 5.05 -7.34
CA TYR A 264 14.46 5.22 -8.06
C TYR A 264 14.64 5.75 -9.47
N MET A 265 13.72 5.42 -10.38
CA MET A 265 13.71 5.98 -11.74
C MET A 265 13.47 7.49 -11.70
N ASP A 266 14.23 8.28 -12.45
CA ASP A 266 13.98 9.71 -12.54
C ASP A 266 12.68 10.01 -13.32
N ILE A 267 11.65 10.47 -12.61
CA ILE A 267 10.35 10.84 -13.19
C ILE A 267 10.47 11.97 -14.23
N ARG A 268 11.49 12.84 -14.11
CA ARG A 268 11.72 13.98 -15.02
C ARG A 268 11.93 13.55 -16.47
N LEU A 269 12.39 12.31 -16.66
CA LEU A 269 12.72 11.72 -17.97
C LEU A 269 11.63 10.73 -18.45
N THR A 270 10.48 10.69 -17.78
CA THR A 270 9.35 9.84 -18.14
C THR A 270 8.29 10.60 -18.94
N LYS A 271 7.28 9.87 -19.45
CA LYS A 271 6.11 10.47 -20.09
C LYS A 271 4.96 10.78 -19.10
N ASP A 272 5.16 10.63 -17.79
CA ASP A 272 4.11 10.67 -16.77
C ASP A 272 3.22 11.92 -16.83
N ARG A 273 1.91 11.70 -16.92
CA ARG A 273 0.90 12.74 -17.10
C ARG A 273 0.71 13.68 -15.90
N VAL A 274 1.03 13.25 -14.67
CA VAL A 274 0.87 14.07 -13.46
C VAL A 274 2.09 14.95 -13.27
N TYR A 275 3.30 14.40 -13.44
CA TYR A 275 4.53 15.20 -13.51
C TYR A 275 4.45 16.26 -14.62
N LYS A 276 4.06 15.88 -15.85
CA LYS A 276 3.94 16.81 -16.99
C LYS A 276 2.90 17.92 -16.82
N LYS A 277 1.96 17.79 -15.89
CA LYS A 277 0.98 18.83 -15.54
C LYS A 277 1.46 19.76 -14.42
N GLY A 278 2.65 19.52 -13.85
CA GLY A 278 3.15 20.25 -12.67
C GLY A 278 2.55 19.78 -11.35
N ASN A 279 1.72 18.73 -11.35
CA ASN A 279 0.98 18.26 -10.17
C ASN A 279 1.79 17.31 -9.26
N LEU A 280 3.01 16.94 -9.68
CA LEU A 280 3.98 16.20 -8.86
C LEU A 280 5.34 16.84 -9.08
N HIS A 281 5.88 17.47 -8.04
CA HIS A 281 7.22 18.06 -8.05
C HIS A 281 8.22 17.11 -7.35
N PRO A 282 9.31 16.66 -8.01
CA PRO A 282 10.14 15.57 -7.48
C PRO A 282 10.80 15.86 -6.11
N ALA A 283 11.17 17.11 -5.84
CA ALA A 283 11.84 17.51 -4.60
C ALA A 283 10.93 17.46 -3.36
N ASP A 284 9.61 17.56 -3.55
CA ASP A 284 8.61 17.46 -2.48
C ASP A 284 8.09 16.02 -2.29
N TYR A 285 8.34 15.15 -3.27
CA TYR A 285 7.88 13.76 -3.27
C TYR A 285 8.97 12.78 -2.79
N TYR A 286 10.22 12.88 -3.24
CA TYR A 286 11.30 11.97 -2.83
C TYR A 286 12.12 12.52 -1.65
N LEU A 287 12.70 11.63 -0.83
CA LEU A 287 13.57 12.07 0.26
C LEU A 287 14.97 12.45 -0.28
N PRO A 288 15.59 13.54 0.22
CA PRO A 288 16.87 14.05 -0.31
C PRO A 288 18.06 13.09 -0.25
N HIS A 289 17.99 12.01 0.53
CA HIS A 289 19.04 10.99 0.63
C HIS A 289 18.79 9.76 -0.28
N TRP A 290 17.72 9.75 -1.07
CA TRP A 290 17.44 8.70 -2.06
C TRP A 290 18.09 9.06 -3.40
N THR A 291 18.50 8.05 -4.17
CA THR A 291 19.29 8.24 -5.39
C THR A 291 18.44 8.07 -6.65
N SER A 292 18.33 9.13 -7.46
CA SER A 292 17.65 9.08 -8.76
C SER A 292 18.54 8.46 -9.84
N LEU A 293 17.96 7.58 -10.65
CA LEU A 293 18.63 6.86 -11.73
C LEU A 293 17.94 7.12 -13.07
N ARG A 294 18.76 7.28 -14.11
CA ARG A 294 18.32 7.50 -15.49
C ARG A 294 19.04 6.59 -16.46
N LEU A 295 18.36 6.31 -17.58
CA LEU A 295 19.03 5.82 -18.79
C LEU A 295 19.74 7.00 -19.47
N THR A 296 20.91 6.74 -20.03
CA THR A 296 21.58 7.65 -20.97
C THR A 296 20.94 7.59 -22.36
N GLU A 297 21.34 8.49 -23.26
CA GLU A 297 20.78 8.64 -24.62
C GLU A 297 21.00 7.41 -25.51
N ASP A 298 22.04 6.61 -25.22
CA ASP A 298 22.24 5.26 -25.80
C ASP A 298 21.11 4.27 -25.48
N ASN A 299 20.23 4.64 -24.54
CA ASN A 299 19.15 3.85 -23.97
C ASN A 299 19.66 2.49 -23.43
N ARG A 300 20.90 2.42 -22.95
CA ARG A 300 21.56 1.19 -22.48
C ARG A 300 22.24 1.38 -21.13
N THR A 301 22.96 2.48 -20.93
CA THR A 301 23.72 2.69 -19.69
C THR A 301 22.83 3.36 -18.63
N ILE A 302 23.00 2.99 -17.36
CA ILE A 302 22.34 3.63 -16.22
C ILE A 302 23.35 4.50 -15.48
N VAL A 303 22.94 5.71 -15.14
CA VAL A 303 23.72 6.69 -14.37
C VAL A 303 22.83 7.41 -13.36
N GLU A 304 23.44 8.15 -12.46
CA GLU A 304 22.74 9.08 -11.56
C GLU A 304 22.24 10.33 -12.31
N SER A 305 21.24 11.02 -11.73
CA SER A 305 20.47 12.09 -12.38
C SER A 305 20.55 13.43 -11.66
#